data_AF-A0A1F7KF89-F1
#
_entry.id   AF-A0A1F7KF89-F1
#
_cell.length_a   1.000
_cell.length_b   1.000
_cell.length_c   1.000
_cell.angle_alpha   90.00
_cell.angle_beta   90.00
_cell.angle_gamma   90.00
#
_symmetry.space_group_name_H-M   'P 1'
#
loop_
_entity.id
_entity.type
_entity.pdbx_description
1 polymer ?
#
loop_
_entity_poly.entity_id
_entity_poly.type
_entity_poly.pdbx_seq_one_letter_code
_entity_poly.pdbx_strand_id
1 'polypeptide(L)'
;MIIKYNFERFTGAPARGDTRISINRSGLIRLSAGFCRVNNILSFKYCILFYDRSNGAIALKFINNKEDGVLKVTKDRKAATLAATSFIKSNKLDLRSNFKRHDWKKLSIPDVGEVFVVELSKR
;
A
#
# COMPACT_ATOMS: atom_id res chain seq x y z
N MET A 1 41.22 -4.26 17.78
CA MET A 1 39.89 -3.67 17.50
C MET A 1 38.88 -4.79 17.64
N ILE A 2 38.08 -4.82 18.71
CA ILE A 2 37.13 -5.91 18.96
C ILE A 2 35.80 -5.50 18.34
N ILE A 3 35.37 -6.19 17.29
CA ILE A 3 34.05 -5.98 16.72
C ILE A 3 33.06 -6.83 17.52
N LYS A 4 32.17 -6.17 18.27
CA LYS A 4 31.14 -6.83 19.08
C LYS A 4 29.85 -6.88 18.26
N TYR A 5 29.64 -7.96 17.52
CA TYR A 5 28.35 -8.21 16.87
C TYR A 5 27.41 -8.92 17.84
N ASN A 6 26.17 -8.44 17.94
CA ASN A 6 25.11 -9.09 18.71
C ASN A 6 24.01 -9.57 17.74
N PHE A 7 24.28 -10.67 17.03
CA PHE A 7 23.33 -11.22 16.08
C PHE A 7 22.23 -11.98 16.83
N GLU A 8 20.98 -11.67 16.52
CA GLU A 8 19.83 -12.44 16.99
C GLU A 8 19.45 -13.50 15.96
N ARG A 9 19.22 -14.73 16.43
CA ARG A 9 18.77 -15.84 15.58
C ARG A 9 17.31 -15.61 15.19
N PHE A 10 17.03 -15.55 13.90
CA PHE A 10 15.66 -15.57 13.39
C PHE A 10 14.97 -16.89 13.77
N THR A 11 13.91 -16.81 14.58
CA THR A 11 13.09 -17.96 15.04
C THR A 11 11.68 -17.96 14.43
N GLY A 12 11.36 -16.98 13.58
CA GLY A 12 10.04 -16.87 12.97
C GLY A 12 9.81 -17.89 11.86
N ALA A 13 8.58 -18.42 11.76
CA ALA A 13 8.10 -18.89 10.47
C ALA A 13 7.83 -17.66 9.60
N PRO A 14 8.25 -17.62 8.32
CA PRO A 14 7.91 -16.51 7.44
C PRO A 14 6.39 -16.35 7.44
N ALA A 15 5.92 -15.11 7.63
CA ALA A 15 4.49 -14.82 7.58
C ALA A 15 3.91 -15.42 6.29
N ARG A 16 3.09 -16.46 6.41
CA ARG A 16 2.57 -17.16 5.22
C ARG A 16 1.71 -16.18 4.41
N GLY A 17 2.12 -15.93 3.17
CA GLY A 17 1.39 -15.15 2.18
C GLY A 17 2.10 -13.84 1.80
N ASP A 18 2.14 -13.56 0.50
CA ASP A 18 2.66 -12.30 -0.06
C ASP A 18 1.98 -11.11 0.62
N THR A 19 2.74 -10.16 1.16
CA THR A 19 2.22 -8.93 1.77
C THR A 19 2.29 -7.73 0.84
N ARG A 20 2.81 -7.90 -0.38
CA ARG A 20 2.99 -6.79 -1.32
C ARG A 20 1.66 -6.28 -1.86
N ILE A 21 1.66 -5.00 -2.21
CA ILE A 21 0.54 -4.33 -2.86
C ILE A 21 0.75 -4.42 -4.37
N SER A 22 -0.27 -4.83 -5.12
CA SER A 22 -0.16 -4.93 -6.59
C SER A 22 -0.95 -3.83 -7.27
N ILE A 23 -0.36 -3.23 -8.30
CA ILE A 23 -1.06 -2.32 -9.21
C ILE A 23 -1.15 -3.01 -10.56
N ASN A 24 -2.33 -3.08 -11.16
CA ASN A 24 -2.54 -3.78 -12.43
C ASN A 24 -2.89 -2.83 -13.59
N ARG A 25 -2.91 -3.40 -14.80
CA ARG A 25 -3.20 -2.68 -16.06
C ARG A 25 -4.56 -1.98 -16.07
N SER A 26 -5.53 -2.49 -15.33
CA SER A 26 -6.89 -1.94 -15.24
C SER A 26 -6.99 -0.76 -14.25
N GLY A 27 -5.89 -0.40 -13.57
CA GLY A 27 -5.87 0.63 -12.54
C GLY A 27 -6.45 0.16 -11.21
N LEU A 28 -6.46 -1.15 -10.95
CA LEU A 28 -6.81 -1.70 -9.64
C LEU A 28 -5.57 -1.78 -8.77
N ILE A 29 -5.71 -1.35 -7.51
CA ILE A 29 -4.76 -1.63 -6.45
C ILE A 29 -5.28 -2.84 -5.67
N ARG A 30 -4.60 -3.97 -5.80
CA ARG A 30 -4.93 -5.21 -5.10
C ARG A 30 -4.12 -5.33 -3.82
N LEU A 31 -4.84 -5.48 -2.71
CA LEU A 31 -4.31 -5.67 -1.37
C LEU A 31 -4.36 -7.17 -1.07
N SER A 32 -3.19 -7.78 -0.94
CA SER A 32 -3.08 -9.23 -0.73
C SER A 32 -3.70 -9.66 0.61
N ALA A 33 -3.98 -10.96 0.74
CA ALA A 33 -4.47 -11.50 2.00
C ALA A 33 -3.46 -11.34 3.15
N GLY A 34 -2.15 -11.45 2.85
CA GLY A 34 -1.09 -11.20 3.82
C GLY A 34 -1.12 -9.76 4.32
N PHE A 35 -1.19 -8.79 3.41
CA PHE A 35 -1.28 -7.36 3.73
C PHE A 35 -2.52 -7.05 4.56
N CYS A 36 -3.67 -7.57 4.14
CA CYS A 36 -4.95 -7.31 4.80
C CYS A 36 -4.98 -7.85 6.22
N ARG A 37 -4.43 -9.05 6.45
CA ARG A 37 -4.36 -9.67 7.78
C ARG A 37 -3.41 -8.91 8.71
N VAL A 38 -2.20 -8.61 8.25
CA VAL A 38 -1.16 -7.96 9.08
C VAL A 38 -1.58 -6.55 9.50
N ASN A 39 -2.28 -5.82 8.62
CA ASN A 39 -2.66 -4.43 8.85
C ASN A 39 -4.15 -4.24 9.18
N ASN A 40 -4.90 -5.32 9.41
CA ASN A 40 -6.34 -5.31 9.69
C ASN A 40 -7.19 -4.50 8.67
N ILE A 41 -6.81 -4.53 7.39
CA ILE A 41 -7.39 -3.69 6.32
C ILE A 41 -8.89 -3.94 6.14
N LEU A 42 -9.36 -5.17 6.37
CA LEU A 42 -10.76 -5.53 6.18
C LEU A 42 -11.70 -4.85 7.19
N SER A 43 -11.17 -4.25 8.25
CA SER A 43 -11.96 -3.43 9.19
C SER A 43 -12.31 -2.04 8.64
N PHE A 44 -11.60 -1.57 7.61
CA PHE A 44 -11.79 -0.23 7.04
C PHE A 44 -12.82 -0.21 5.91
N LYS A 45 -13.56 0.89 5.78
CA LYS A 45 -14.59 1.06 4.73
C LYS A 45 -14.04 1.76 3.49
N TYR A 46 -13.13 2.70 3.68
CA TYR A 46 -12.63 3.60 2.64
C TYR A 46 -11.11 3.75 2.69
N CYS A 47 -10.57 4.27 1.59
CA CYS A 47 -9.15 4.62 1.47
C CYS A 47 -9.01 5.97 0.75
N ILE A 48 -8.17 6.85 1.28
CA ILE A 48 -7.71 8.06 0.60
C ILE A 48 -6.36 7.74 -0.04
N LEU A 49 -6.21 8.14 -1.30
CA LEU A 49 -4.95 8.04 -2.03
C LEU A 49 -4.29 9.41 -2.13
N PHE A 50 -3.01 9.46 -1.82
CA PHE A 50 -2.16 10.64 -2.04
C PHE A 50 -1.09 10.31 -3.07
N TYR A 51 -0.78 11.26 -3.95
CA TYR A 51 0.33 11.12 -4.89
C TYR A 51 1.41 12.13 -4.54
N ASP A 52 2.61 11.62 -4.28
CA ASP A 52 3.81 12.41 -4.23
C ASP A 52 4.48 12.41 -5.60
N ARG A 53 4.38 13.53 -6.32
CA ARG A 53 4.95 13.68 -7.66
C ARG A 53 6.48 13.78 -7.64
N SER A 54 7.08 14.38 -6.62
CA SER A 54 8.54 14.59 -6.58
C SER A 54 9.27 13.27 -6.30
N ASN A 55 8.68 12.44 -5.45
CA ASN A 55 9.23 11.13 -5.12
C ASN A 55 8.67 9.99 -5.98
N GLY A 56 7.57 10.23 -6.69
CA GLY A 56 6.91 9.19 -7.49
C GLY A 56 6.32 8.09 -6.60
N ALA A 57 5.58 8.47 -5.55
CA ALA A 57 5.06 7.51 -4.58
C ALA A 57 3.54 7.69 -4.37
N ILE A 58 2.86 6.59 -4.02
CA ILE A 58 1.45 6.60 -3.66
C ILE A 58 1.35 6.28 -2.16
N ALA A 59 0.63 7.10 -1.41
CA ALA A 59 0.27 6.79 -0.03
C ALA A 59 -1.20 6.36 0.08
N LEU A 60 -1.45 5.31 0.84
CA LEU A 60 -2.79 4.78 1.13
C LEU A 60 -3.11 5.05 2.61
N LYS A 61 -4.14 5.86 2.87
CA LYS A 61 -4.71 6.08 4.22
C LYS A 61 -6.04 5.37 4.31
N PHE A 62 -6.20 4.44 5.26
CA PHE A 62 -7.46 3.72 5.44
C PHE A 62 -8.32 4.36 6.52
N ILE A 63 -9.60 4.54 6.26
CA ILE A 63 -10.54 5.24 7.14
C ILE A 63 -11.92 4.57 7.16
N ASN A 64 -12.73 4.92 8.17
CA ASN A 64 -14.11 4.44 8.30
C ASN A 64 -15.17 5.52 8.07
N ASN A 65 -14.79 6.79 8.20
CA ASN A 65 -15.67 7.91 7.92
C ASN A 65 -15.61 8.21 6.42
N LYS A 66 -16.76 8.54 5.84
CA LYS A 66 -16.81 8.94 4.44
C LYS A 66 -16.37 10.39 4.34
N GLU A 67 -15.41 10.65 3.47
CA GLU A 67 -14.88 11.98 3.16
C GLU A 67 -14.90 12.16 1.63
N ASP A 68 -14.67 13.38 1.16
CA ASP A 68 -14.60 13.66 -0.27
C ASP A 68 -13.35 13.03 -0.90
N GLY A 69 -13.49 12.50 -2.12
CA GLY A 69 -12.37 11.91 -2.86
C GLY A 69 -11.92 10.52 -2.36
N VAL A 70 -12.65 9.89 -1.43
CA VAL A 70 -12.32 8.55 -0.95
C VAL A 70 -12.66 7.45 -1.95
N LEU A 71 -11.90 6.37 -1.94
CA LEU A 71 -12.20 5.12 -2.64
C LEU A 71 -12.80 4.10 -1.67
N LYS A 72 -13.84 3.38 -2.10
CA LYS A 72 -14.37 2.26 -1.33
C LYS A 72 -13.36 1.11 -1.30
N VAL A 73 -13.15 0.54 -0.12
CA VAL A 73 -12.41 -0.72 0.04
C VAL A 73 -13.36 -1.86 -0.34
N THR A 74 -13.21 -2.40 -1.55
CA THR A 74 -13.97 -3.57 -1.99
C THR A 74 -13.32 -4.82 -1.42
N LYS A 75 -14.04 -5.52 -0.55
CA LYS A 75 -13.52 -6.65 0.21
C LYS A 75 -13.95 -7.96 -0.42
N ASP A 76 -13.04 -8.92 -0.38
CA ASP A 76 -13.34 -10.35 -0.51
C ASP A 76 -13.13 -11.02 0.87
N ARG A 77 -13.19 -12.35 0.97
CA ARG A 77 -13.07 -13.08 2.24
C ARG A 77 -11.78 -12.78 3.00
N LYS A 78 -10.66 -12.58 2.30
CA LYS A 78 -9.34 -12.37 2.92
C LYS A 78 -8.54 -11.21 2.32
N ALA A 79 -8.95 -10.69 1.18
CA ALA A 79 -8.22 -9.68 0.42
C ALA A 79 -9.11 -8.47 0.13
N ALA A 80 -8.52 -7.40 -0.39
CA ALA A 80 -9.26 -6.21 -0.76
C ALA A 80 -8.72 -5.60 -2.05
N THR A 81 -9.53 -4.77 -2.69
CA THR A 81 -9.18 -4.04 -3.91
C THR A 81 -9.70 -2.61 -3.86
N LEU A 82 -8.92 -1.68 -4.41
CA LEU A 82 -9.31 -0.29 -4.66
C LEU A 82 -9.35 -0.05 -6.18
N ALA A 83 -10.42 0.58 -6.65
CA ALA A 83 -10.53 1.03 -8.04
C ALA A 83 -9.91 2.43 -8.17
N ALA A 84 -8.61 2.49 -8.50
CA ALA A 84 -7.83 3.73 -8.51
C ALA A 84 -7.72 4.38 -9.90
N THR A 85 -8.50 3.93 -10.88
CA THR A 85 -8.41 4.38 -12.28
C THR A 85 -8.55 5.91 -12.41
N SER A 86 -9.48 6.53 -11.66
CA SER A 86 -9.67 7.99 -11.65
C SER A 86 -8.44 8.71 -11.09
N PHE A 87 -7.91 8.25 -9.96
CA PHE A 87 -6.70 8.78 -9.32
C PHE A 87 -5.47 8.68 -10.24
N ILE A 88 -5.30 7.54 -10.91
CA ILE A 88 -4.20 7.31 -11.86
C ILE A 88 -4.28 8.30 -13.02
N LYS A 89 -5.47 8.49 -13.59
CA LYS A 89 -5.71 9.40 -14.71
C LYS A 89 -5.53 10.86 -14.30
N SER A 90 -6.09 11.29 -13.17
CA SER A 90 -6.02 12.68 -12.70
C SER A 90 -4.57 13.10 -12.39
N ASN A 91 -3.77 12.17 -11.88
CA ASN A 91 -2.35 12.41 -11.59
C ASN A 91 -1.41 12.12 -12.77
N LYS A 92 -1.95 11.71 -13.93
CA LYS A 92 -1.19 11.37 -15.14
C LYS A 92 -0.07 10.35 -14.88
N LEU A 93 -0.34 9.34 -14.05
CA LEU A 93 0.65 8.32 -13.70
C LEU A 93 0.90 7.38 -14.88
N ASP A 94 2.15 7.30 -15.36
CA ASP A 94 2.55 6.23 -16.28
C ASP A 94 2.91 4.97 -15.49
N LEU A 95 1.92 4.08 -15.39
CA LEU A 95 2.07 2.83 -14.65
C LEU A 95 2.54 1.66 -15.49
N ARG A 96 2.94 1.85 -16.76
CA ARG A 96 3.36 0.73 -17.63
C ARG A 96 4.50 -0.08 -17.01
N SER A 97 5.49 0.59 -16.42
CA SER A 97 6.60 -0.03 -15.69
C SER A 97 6.25 -0.45 -14.25
N ASN A 98 5.08 -0.05 -13.75
CA ASN A 98 4.64 -0.23 -12.38
C ASN A 98 3.46 -1.22 -12.24
N PHE A 99 3.10 -1.94 -13.31
CA PHE A 99 2.13 -3.04 -13.28
C PHE A 99 2.72 -4.31 -12.65
N LYS A 100 3.11 -4.20 -11.39
CA LYS A 100 3.77 -5.26 -10.63
C LYS A 100 3.30 -5.26 -9.18
N ARG A 101 3.90 -6.15 -8.39
CA ARG A 101 3.81 -6.13 -6.94
C ARG A 101 4.90 -5.22 -6.41
N HIS A 102 4.54 -4.39 -5.45
CA HIS A 102 5.42 -3.42 -4.82
C HIS A 102 5.52 -3.70 -3.34
N ASP A 103 6.72 -3.56 -2.81
CA ASP A 103 6.92 -3.45 -1.38
C ASP A 103 6.29 -2.14 -0.87
N TRP A 104 6.06 -2.10 0.44
CA TRP A 104 5.42 -0.96 1.09
C TRP A 104 6.10 -0.66 2.41
N LYS A 105 5.99 0.59 2.83
CA LYS A 105 6.44 1.07 4.14
C LYS A 105 5.26 1.70 4.86
N LYS A 106 5.18 1.46 6.16
CA LYS A 106 4.20 2.13 7.03
C LYS A 106 4.84 3.39 7.59
N LEU A 107 4.23 4.54 7.37
CA LEU A 107 4.73 5.84 7.83
C LEU A 107 3.64 6.62 8.54
N SER A 108 4.02 7.47 9.48
CA SER A 108 3.15 8.50 10.05
C SER A 108 3.59 9.84 9.50
N ILE A 109 2.72 10.50 8.73
CA ILE A 109 3.00 11.78 8.10
C ILE A 109 2.25 12.88 8.89
N PRO A 110 2.90 14.02 9.23
CA PRO A 110 2.22 15.15 9.85
C PRO A 110 0.96 15.55 9.06
N ASP A 111 -0.13 15.87 9.77
CA ASP A 111 -1.45 16.27 9.23
C ASP A 111 -2.21 15.23 8.39
N VAL A 112 -1.54 14.20 7.88
CA VAL A 112 -2.16 13.09 7.15
C VAL A 112 -2.44 11.91 8.09
N GLY A 113 -1.54 11.64 9.02
CA GLY A 113 -1.60 10.49 9.92
C GLY A 113 -0.92 9.24 9.34
N GLU A 114 -1.39 8.07 9.77
CA GLU A 114 -0.80 6.78 9.41
C GLU A 114 -1.16 6.37 7.97
N VAL A 115 -0.14 6.05 7.17
CA VAL A 115 -0.28 5.68 5.76
C VAL A 115 0.62 4.52 5.38
N PHE A 116 0.24 3.84 4.30
CA PHE A 116 1.06 2.83 3.62
C PHE A 116 1.58 3.40 2.32
N VAL A 117 2.90 3.53 2.19
CA VAL A 117 3.55 4.13 1.02
C VAL A 117 4.09 3.05 0.10
N VAL A 118 3.77 3.20 -1.18
CA VAL A 118 4.29 2.42 -2.30
C VAL A 118 5.10 3.36 -3.19
N GLU A 119 6.41 3.11 -3.26
CA GLU A 119 7.29 3.81 -4.19
C GLU A 119 7.11 3.23 -5.59
N LEU A 120 6.83 4.08 -6.57
CA LEU A 120 6.78 3.69 -7.97
C LEU A 120 8.20 3.80 -8.54
N SER A 121 8.56 2.87 -9.42
CA SER A 121 9.83 2.96 -10.13
C SER A 121 9.83 4.24 -10.97
N LYS A 122 10.74 5.16 -10.67
CA LYS A 122 11.03 6.33 -11.52
C LYS A 122 11.50 5.82 -12.87
N ARG A 123 10.98 6.42 -13.95
CA ARG A 123 11.61 6.28 -15.27
C ARG A 123 12.84 7.17 -15.32
#